data_AF-A0A955HQF4-F1
#
_entry.id   AF-A0A955HQF4-F1
#
_cell.length_a   1.000
_cell.length_b   1.000
_cell.length_c   1.000
_cell.angle_alpha   90.00
_cell.angle_beta   90.00
_cell.angle_gamma   90.00
#
_symmetry.space_group_name_H-M   'P 1'
#
loop_
_entity.id
_entity.type
_entity.pdbx_description
1 polymer ?
#
loop_
_entity_poly.entity_id
_entity_poly.type
_entity_poly.pdbx_seq_one_letter_code
_entity_poly.pdbx_strand_id
1 'polypeptide(L)'
;MSLTPHQRTVLNYIGEFQRKRGYSPSLADLALAFGVSSKNAIAKVVNVLVREGHIEKDPKGRIKIMEISEKEERVSLPMMLPLFGPISAGFAAPVEEQAEEMITLDTFLVGDR
;
A
#
# COMPACT_ATOMS: atom_id res chain seq x y z
N MET A 1 1.74 -6.55 -21.13
CA MET A 1 0.67 -7.48 -21.57
C MET A 1 -0.51 -7.29 -20.63
N SER A 2 -1.75 -7.47 -21.08
CA SER A 2 -2.92 -7.34 -20.20
C SER A 2 -3.10 -8.62 -19.38
N LEU A 3 -3.27 -8.49 -18.06
CA LEU A 3 -3.58 -9.61 -17.17
C LEU A 3 -4.94 -10.22 -17.53
N THR A 4 -5.04 -11.54 -17.49
CA THR A 4 -6.34 -12.21 -17.58
C THR A 4 -7.18 -11.90 -16.33
N PRO A 5 -8.52 -11.98 -16.41
CA PRO A 5 -9.38 -11.73 -15.25
C PRO A 5 -8.99 -12.57 -14.04
N HIS A 6 -8.68 -13.86 -14.26
CA HIS A 6 -8.26 -14.77 -13.20
C HIS A 6 -6.91 -14.37 -12.58
N GLN A 7 -5.92 -14.00 -13.40
CA GLN A 7 -4.62 -13.54 -12.90
C GLN A 7 -4.77 -12.26 -12.06
N ARG A 8 -5.63 -11.33 -12.48
CA ARG A 8 -5.96 -10.12 -11.73
C ARG A 8 -6.62 -10.44 -10.39
N THR A 9 -7.57 -11.37 -10.36
CA THR A 9 -8.18 -11.83 -9.09
C THR A 9 -7.14 -12.41 -8.13
N VAL A 10 -6.21 -13.23 -8.64
CA VAL A 10 -5.13 -13.80 -7.83
C VAL A 10 -4.20 -12.71 -7.28
N LEU A 11 -3.80 -11.75 -8.12
CA LEU A 11 -2.97 -10.61 -7.70
C LEU A 11 -3.65 -9.78 -6.60
N ASN A 12 -4.92 -9.44 -6.79
CA ASN A 12 -5.70 -8.67 -5.83
C ASN A 12 -5.86 -9.41 -4.50
N TYR A 13 -6.15 -10.71 -4.54
CA TYR A 13 -6.24 -11.53 -3.34
C TYR A 13 -4.94 -11.54 -2.54
N ILE A 14 -3.80 -11.68 -3.22
CA ILE A 14 -2.47 -11.64 -2.57
C ILE A 14 -2.25 -10.28 -1.88
N GLY A 15 -2.66 -9.18 -2.51
CA GLY A 15 -2.54 -7.83 -1.97
C GLY A 15 -3.43 -7.61 -0.74
N GLU A 16 -4.70 -7.96 -0.84
CA GLU A 16 -5.65 -7.94 0.27
C GLU A 16 -5.15 -8.76 1.47
N PHE A 17 -4.62 -9.96 1.20
CA PHE A 17 -4.09 -10.85 2.23
C PHE A 17 -2.90 -10.22 2.96
N GLN A 18 -1.94 -9.66 2.21
CA GLN A 18 -0.79 -8.98 2.79
C GLN A 18 -1.19 -7.77 3.63
N ARG A 19 -2.13 -6.93 3.16
CA ARG A 19 -2.61 -5.78 3.94
C ARG A 19 -3.34 -6.19 5.21
N LYS A 20 -4.17 -7.25 5.16
CA LYS A 20 -4.97 -7.69 6.30
C LYS A 20 -4.16 -8.42 7.37
N ARG A 21 -3.14 -9.18 6.96
CA ARG A 21 -2.40 -10.07 7.87
C ARG A 21 -0.96 -9.66 8.14
N GLY A 22 -0.37 -8.77 7.33
CA GLY A 22 1.02 -8.35 7.46
C GLY A 22 2.05 -9.37 6.96
N TYR A 23 1.62 -10.45 6.29
CA TYR A 23 2.51 -11.45 5.70
C TYR A 23 1.95 -12.02 4.39
N SER A 24 2.82 -12.61 3.56
CA SER A 24 2.44 -13.14 2.25
C SER A 24 1.80 -14.53 2.34
N PRO A 25 0.75 -14.79 1.54
CA PRO A 25 0.14 -16.11 1.49
C PRO A 25 1.08 -17.13 0.86
N SER A 26 1.00 -18.38 1.31
CA SER A 26 1.72 -19.50 0.69
C SER A 26 0.97 -20.03 -0.54
N LEU A 27 1.65 -20.84 -1.37
CA LEU A 27 1.00 -21.57 -2.47
C LEU A 27 -0.13 -22.48 -1.98
N ALA A 28 -0.04 -23.00 -0.75
CA ALA A 28 -1.10 -23.83 -0.16
C ALA A 28 -2.32 -22.97 0.22
N ASP A 29 -2.10 -21.79 0.80
CA ASP A 29 -3.17 -20.85 1.15
C ASP A 29 -3.91 -20.37 -0.09
N LEU A 30 -3.17 -20.07 -1.17
CA LEU A 30 -3.77 -19.69 -2.44
C LEU A 30 -4.56 -20.85 -3.07
N ALA A 31 -4.04 -22.08 -3.01
CA ALA A 31 -4.76 -23.23 -3.53
C ALA A 31 -6.10 -23.46 -2.80
N LEU A 32 -6.09 -23.31 -1.47
CA LEU A 32 -7.29 -23.40 -0.63
C LEU A 32 -8.27 -22.26 -0.92
N ALA A 33 -7.79 -21.03 -1.01
CA ALA A 33 -8.63 -19.85 -1.25
C ALA A 33 -9.36 -19.88 -2.60
N PHE A 34 -8.70 -20.43 -3.63
CA PHE A 34 -9.26 -20.53 -4.98
C PHE A 34 -9.90 -21.90 -5.28
N GLY A 35 -9.93 -22.82 -4.32
CA GLY A 35 -10.56 -24.14 -4.47
C GLY A 35 -9.92 -25.01 -5.55
N VAL A 36 -8.64 -24.83 -5.86
CA VAL A 36 -7.96 -25.59 -6.92
C VAL A 36 -7.34 -26.88 -6.38
N SER A 37 -7.50 -27.95 -7.15
CA SER A 37 -7.14 -29.32 -6.74
C SER A 37 -5.62 -29.55 -6.60
N SER A 38 -4.78 -28.69 -7.20
CA SER A 38 -3.33 -28.88 -7.22
C SER A 38 -2.56 -27.58 -6.98
N LYS A 39 -1.55 -27.65 -6.12
CA LYS A 39 -0.56 -26.58 -5.91
C LYS A 39 0.14 -26.17 -7.22
N ASN A 40 0.27 -27.09 -8.19
CA ASN A 40 0.89 -26.79 -9.47
C ASN A 40 0.04 -25.84 -10.33
N ALA A 41 -1.30 -25.89 -10.22
CA ALA A 41 -2.18 -25.02 -10.98
C ALA A 41 -1.96 -23.55 -10.56
N ILE A 42 -1.96 -23.29 -9.26
CA ILE A 42 -1.74 -21.93 -8.75
C ILE A 42 -0.29 -21.48 -8.92
N ALA A 43 0.68 -22.40 -8.83
CA ALA A 43 2.08 -22.11 -9.11
C ALA A 43 2.30 -21.61 -10.55
N LYS A 44 1.60 -22.16 -11.54
CA LYS A 44 1.66 -21.65 -12.93
C LYS A 44 1.19 -20.19 -13.01
N VAL A 45 0.08 -19.86 -12.35
CA VAL A 45 -0.45 -18.49 -12.35
C VAL A 45 0.54 -17.53 -11.68
N VAL A 46 1.08 -17.90 -10.53
CA VAL A 46 2.10 -17.10 -9.82
C VAL A 46 3.35 -16.91 -10.67
N ASN A 47 3.84 -17.95 -11.35
CA ASN A 47 5.00 -17.84 -12.24
C ASN A 47 4.75 -16.90 -13.42
N VAL A 48 3.53 -16.89 -13.96
CA VAL A 48 3.14 -15.90 -14.99
C VAL A 48 3.18 -14.50 -14.40
N LEU A 49 2.58 -14.27 -13.22
CA LEU A 49 2.61 -12.96 -12.56
C LEU A 49 4.03 -12.47 -12.25
N VAL A 50 4.95 -13.40 -11.95
CA VAL A 50 6.38 -13.09 -11.77
C VAL A 50 7.03 -12.70 -13.09
N ARG A 51 6.78 -13.45 -14.15
CA ARG A 51 7.33 -13.16 -15.48
C ARG A 51 6.82 -11.83 -16.03
N GLU A 52 5.56 -11.49 -15.76
CA GLU A 52 4.95 -10.21 -16.13
C GLU A 52 5.38 -9.05 -15.20
N GLY A 53 6.14 -9.32 -14.14
CA GLY A 53 6.71 -8.30 -13.24
C GLY A 53 5.76 -7.75 -12.17
N HIS A 54 4.55 -8.33 -12.02
CA HIS A 54 3.59 -7.91 -10.97
C HIS A 54 3.98 -8.43 -9.58
N ILE A 55 4.77 -9.51 -9.52
CA ILE A 55 5.14 -10.18 -8.29
C ILE A 55 6.63 -10.54 -8.36
N GLU A 56 7.31 -10.44 -7.23
CA GLU A 56 8.65 -10.99 -7.04
C GLU A 56 8.58 -12.17 -6.06
N LYS A 57 9.40 -13.20 -6.31
CA LYS A 57 9.50 -14.36 -5.44
C LYS A 57 10.90 -14.44 -4.84
N ASP A 58 10.96 -14.38 -3.51
CA ASP A 58 12.20 -14.58 -2.74
C ASP A 58 12.66 -16.05 -2.88
N PRO A 59 13.98 -16.35 -2.90
CA PRO A 59 14.50 -17.72 -2.76
C PRO A 59 13.88 -18.54 -1.62
N LYS A 60 13.36 -17.91 -0.55
CA LYS A 60 12.60 -18.58 0.53
C LYS A 60 11.14 -18.91 0.17
N GLY A 61 10.71 -18.60 -1.06
CA GLY A 61 9.36 -18.84 -1.56
C GLY A 61 8.32 -17.79 -1.16
N ARG A 62 8.74 -16.67 -0.56
CA ARG A 62 7.85 -15.57 -0.18
C ARG A 62 7.49 -14.73 -1.40
N ILE A 63 6.22 -14.35 -1.47
CA ILE A 63 5.63 -13.59 -2.58
C ILE A 63 5.62 -12.11 -2.18
N LYS A 64 6.38 -11.26 -2.87
CA LYS A 64 6.33 -9.81 -2.70
C LYS A 64 5.58 -9.23 -3.89
N ILE A 65 4.54 -8.43 -3.63
CA ILE A 65 3.89 -7.71 -4.74
C ILE A 65 4.84 -6.59 -5.14
N MET A 66 5.20 -6.56 -6.42
CA MET A 66 5.83 -5.39 -6.98
C MET A 66 4.69 -4.43 -7.23
N GLU A 67 4.67 -3.31 -6.52
CA GLU A 67 3.80 -2.20 -6.88
C GLU A 67 4.23 -1.73 -8.27
N ILE A 68 3.75 -2.42 -9.31
CA ILE A 68 3.43 -1.74 -10.53
C ILE A 68 2.30 -0.84 -10.06
N SER A 69 2.65 0.40 -9.78
CA SER A 69 1.68 1.47 -9.71
C SER A 69 0.82 1.32 -10.97
N GLU A 70 -0.30 0.60 -10.87
CA GLU A 70 -1.56 1.24 -11.13
C GLU A 70 -1.42 2.50 -10.30
N LYS A 71 -0.94 3.54 -10.98
CA LYS A 71 -0.94 4.91 -10.56
C LYS A 71 -2.42 5.16 -10.37
N GLU A 72 -2.99 4.60 -9.29
CA GLU A 72 -4.18 5.13 -8.69
C GLU A 72 -3.80 6.58 -8.62
N GLU A 73 -4.55 7.37 -9.37
CA GLU A 73 -4.59 8.81 -9.23
C GLU A 73 -5.11 9.15 -7.83
N ARG A 74 -4.52 8.56 -6.78
CA ARG A 74 -4.09 9.33 -5.63
C ARG A 74 -3.06 10.30 -6.18
N VAL A 75 -3.57 11.30 -6.89
CA VAL A 75 -3.06 12.65 -6.77
C VAL A 75 -2.83 12.79 -5.27
N SER A 76 -1.56 12.71 -4.87
CA SER A 76 -1.16 13.11 -3.54
C SER A 76 -1.43 14.60 -3.49
N LEU A 77 -2.71 14.96 -3.36
CA LEU A 77 -3.13 16.31 -3.07
C LEU A 77 -2.37 16.64 -1.79
N PRO A 78 -1.59 17.72 -1.77
CA PRO A 78 -0.81 18.06 -0.60
C PRO A 78 -1.76 18.16 0.59
N MET A 79 -1.51 17.36 1.61
CA MET A 79 -2.32 17.38 2.83
C MET A 79 -2.07 18.72 3.51
N MET A 80 -3.09 19.58 3.52
CA MET A 80 -3.04 20.87 4.19
C MET A 80 -3.50 20.71 5.65
N LEU A 81 -2.70 21.19 6.59
CA LEU A 81 -2.97 21.14 8.03
C LEU A 81 -2.91 22.56 8.61
N PRO A 82 -3.77 22.89 9.59
CA PRO A 82 -3.69 24.17 10.30
C PRO A 82 -2.46 24.21 11.21
N LEU A 83 -1.69 25.29 11.12
CA LEU A 83 -0.52 25.59 11.93
C LEU A 83 -0.89 26.60 13.03
N PHE A 84 -0.91 26.14 14.28
CA PHE A 84 -1.26 26.96 15.44
C PHE A 84 -0.06 27.69 16.08
N GLY A 85 1.15 27.56 15.52
CA GLY A 85 2.36 28.21 16.04
C GLY A 85 2.78 27.73 17.44
N PRO A 86 3.72 28.44 18.10
CA PRO A 86 4.17 28.09 19.45
C PRO A 86 3.09 28.37 20.49
N ILE A 87 2.78 27.36 21.31
CA ILE A 87 1.81 27.47 22.41
C ILE A 87 2.56 27.81 23.70
N SER A 88 2.27 28.96 24.29
CA SER A 88 2.81 29.34 25.60
C SER A 88 2.21 28.46 26.70
N ALA A 89 3.04 27.83 27.53
CA ALA A 89 2.58 27.11 28.72
C ALA A 89 2.21 28.12 29.83
N GLY A 90 0.93 28.18 30.23
CA GLY A 90 0.45 29.14 31.21
C GLY A 90 -1.07 29.06 31.44
N PHE A 91 -1.62 30.00 32.21
CA PHE A 91 -3.07 30.06 32.48
C PHE A 91 -3.86 30.30 31.19
N ALA A 92 -5.03 29.67 31.09
CA ALA A 92 -5.90 29.71 29.91
C ALA A 92 -6.26 31.16 29.55
N ALA A 93 -5.62 31.68 28.50
CA ALA A 93 -6.04 32.92 27.87
C ALA A 93 -7.24 32.62 26.94
N PRO A 94 -8.24 33.51 26.87
CA PRO A 94 -9.28 33.40 25.85
C PRO A 94 -8.64 33.50 24.47
N VAL A 95 -8.85 32.48 23.64
CA VAL A 95 -8.31 32.40 22.28
C VAL A 95 -9.15 33.30 21.39
N GLU A 96 -8.70 34.54 21.19
CA GLU A 96 -9.16 35.34 20.06
C GLU A 96 -8.63 34.69 18.77
N GLU A 97 -9.50 34.61 17.77
CA GLU A 97 -9.35 33.91 16.49
C GLU A 97 -7.95 34.06 15.89
N GLN A 98 -7.08 33.11 16.21
CA GLN A 98 -5.75 33.05 15.61
C GLN A 98 -5.95 32.64 14.16
N ALA A 99 -5.56 33.50 13.21
CA ALA A 99 -5.66 33.20 11.79
C ALA A 99 -5.04 31.82 11.49
N GLU A 100 -5.85 30.88 11.03
CA GLU A 100 -5.44 29.51 10.73
C GLU A 100 -4.52 29.50 9.51
N GLU A 101 -3.21 29.53 9.74
CA GLU A 101 -2.24 29.35 8.65
C GLU A 101 -2.28 27.88 8.21
N MET A 102 -2.58 27.62 6.93
CA MET A 102 -2.63 26.26 6.40
C MET A 102 -1.29 25.91 5.75
N ILE A 103 -0.61 24.90 6.26
CA ILE A 103 0.68 24.44 5.74
C ILE A 103 0.56 23.05 5.11
N THR A 104 1.40 22.77 4.13
CA THR A 104 1.52 21.42 3.57
C THR A 104 2.55 20.61 4.35
N LEU A 105 2.30 19.31 4.49
CA LEU A 105 3.18 18.41 5.24
C LEU A 105 4.59 18.32 4.61
N ASP A 106 4.69 18.41 3.28
CA ASP A 106 5.95 18.44 2.53
C ASP A 106 6.81 19.65 2.89
N THR A 107 6.21 20.85 2.98
CA THR A 107 6.95 22.07 3.33
C THR A 107 7.40 22.05 4.80
N PHE A 108 6.59 21.48 5.70
CA PHE A 108 6.94 21.41 7.13
C PHE A 108 8.05 20.39 7.45
N LEU A 109 8.05 19.23 6.78
CA LEU A 109 8.97 18.12 7.09
C LEU A 109 10.33 18.24 6.39
N VAL A 110 10.46 19.10 5.38
CA VAL A 110 11.76 19.40 4.78
C VAL A 110 12.52 20.29 5.76
N GLY A 111 13.14 19.63 6.75
CA GLY A 111 14.04 20.26 7.70
C GLY A 111 15.19 20.95 6.97
N ASP A 112 15.44 22.18 7.40
CA ASP A 112 16.58 23.00 6.99
C ASP A 112 17.85 22.16 7.04
N ARG A 113 18.57 22.09 5.92
CA ARG A 113 19.74 21.21 5.75
C ARG A 113 21.02 21.96 6.04
#